data_AF-A0AAQ3Y7M3-F1
#
_entry.id   AF-A0AAQ3Y7M3-F1
#
_cell.length_a   1.000
_cell.length_b   1.000
_cell.length_c   1.000
_cell.angle_alpha   90.00
_cell.angle_beta   90.00
_cell.angle_gamma   90.00
#
_symmetry.space_group_name_H-M   'P 1'
#
loop_
_entity.id
_entity.type
_entity.pdbx_description
1 polymer ?
#
loop_
_entity_poly.entity_id
_entity_poly.type
_entity_poly.pdbx_seq_one_letter_code
_entity_poly.pdbx_strand_id
1 'polypeptide(L)'
;MRTIKTITDFWEVIDEIRIKKELNWSELVGGKAKLAGSRRWNPSLTYILQIQKRLDIDILNTIAYELSESEQILNKDPETPNKMKLIHQWIQSDNWMEDEEIVKKVQEIAKTIL
;
A
#
# COMPACT_ATOMS: atom_id res chain seq x y z
N MET A 1 15.67 -4.78 12.08
CA MET A 1 14.66 -4.58 11.03
C MET A 1 14.47 -3.08 10.85
N ARG A 2 14.70 -2.54 9.65
CA ARG A 2 14.48 -1.12 9.35
C ARG A 2 13.03 -1.00 8.87
N THR A 3 12.21 -0.23 9.56
CA THR A 3 10.80 -0.04 9.20
C THR A 3 10.71 0.96 8.05
N ILE A 4 9.89 0.67 7.04
CA ILE A 4 9.74 1.51 5.85
C ILE A 4 8.56 2.46 6.09
N LYS A 5 8.86 3.65 6.59
CA LYS A 5 7.86 4.70 6.89
C LYS A 5 7.60 5.61 5.70
N THR A 6 8.64 5.86 4.91
CA THR A 6 8.64 6.87 3.85
C THR A 6 9.11 6.31 2.51
N ILE A 7 8.86 7.06 1.44
CA ILE A 7 9.38 6.72 0.11
C ILE A 7 10.91 6.74 0.06
N THR A 8 11.54 7.58 0.88
CA THR A 8 13.00 7.63 1.02
C THR A 8 13.50 6.34 1.66
N ASP A 9 12.87 5.88 2.74
CA ASP A 9 13.22 4.62 3.41
C ASP A 9 13.06 3.43 2.47
N PHE A 10 11.99 3.43 1.67
CA PHE A 10 11.78 2.42 0.63
C PHE A 10 12.98 2.38 -0.33
N TRP A 11 13.35 3.53 -0.92
CA TRP A 11 14.46 3.55 -1.88
C TRP A 11 15.82 3.28 -1.23
N GLU A 12 16.03 3.61 0.05
CA GLU A 12 17.24 3.22 0.78
C GLU A 12 17.37 1.70 0.88
N VAL A 13 16.30 1.02 1.30
CA VAL A 13 16.28 -0.45 1.37
C VAL A 13 16.51 -1.07 0.00
N ILE A 14 15.84 -0.55 -1.03
CA ILE A 14 16.04 -1.01 -2.41
C ILE A 14 17.47 -0.80 -2.88
N ASP A 15 18.07 0.36 -2.61
CA ASP A 15 19.44 0.70 -3.04
C ASP A 15 20.48 -0.19 -2.34
N GLU A 16 20.32 -0.45 -1.04
CA GLU A 16 21.18 -1.37 -0.30
C GLU A 16 21.18 -2.79 -0.89
N ILE A 17 19.99 -3.30 -1.21
CA ILE A 17 19.84 -4.65 -1.77
C ILE A 17 20.35 -4.68 -3.21
N ARG A 18 20.05 -3.64 -3.99
CA ARG A 18 20.55 -3.46 -5.36
C ARG A 18 22.07 -3.48 -5.40
N ILE A 19 22.74 -2.74 -4.52
CA ILE A 19 24.21 -2.68 -4.43
C ILE A 19 24.78 -4.06 -4.07
N LYS A 20 24.18 -4.75 -3.09
CA LYS A 20 24.60 -6.12 -2.72
C LYS A 20 24.47 -7.13 -3.86
N LYS A 21 23.51 -6.90 -4.77
CA LYS A 21 23.30 -7.72 -5.98
C LYS A 21 24.01 -7.19 -7.21
N GLU A 22 24.81 -6.13 -7.08
CA GLU A 22 25.57 -5.50 -8.17
C GLU A 22 24.69 -5.06 -9.37
N LEU A 23 23.42 -4.74 -9.11
CA LEU A 23 22.45 -4.35 -10.14
C LEU A 23 22.46 -2.85 -10.41
N ASN A 24 22.22 -2.42 -11.65
CA ASN A 24 22.00 -1.01 -11.97
C ASN A 24 20.53 -0.62 -11.86
N TRP A 25 20.25 0.68 -11.67
CA TRP A 25 18.89 1.21 -11.65
C TRP A 25 18.12 0.96 -12.96
N SER A 26 18.80 0.99 -14.11
CA SER A 26 18.21 0.65 -15.41
C SER A 26 17.79 -0.81 -15.49
N GLU A 27 18.57 -1.70 -14.91
CA GLU A 27 18.25 -3.14 -14.85
C GLU A 27 17.11 -3.41 -13.87
N LEU A 28 16.98 -2.60 -12.83
CA LEU A 28 15.91 -2.76 -11.84
C LEU A 28 14.57 -2.16 -12.28
N VAL A 29 14.55 -0.92 -12.78
CA VAL A 29 13.31 -0.17 -13.07
C VAL A 29 13.22 0.40 -14.49
N GLY A 30 14.15 0.05 -15.37
CA GLY A 30 14.14 0.46 -16.78
C GLY A 30 14.20 1.98 -16.95
N GLY A 31 13.27 2.52 -17.75
CA GLY A 31 13.20 3.96 -18.07
C GLY A 31 12.95 4.88 -16.86
N LYS A 32 12.64 4.33 -15.67
CA LYS A 32 12.46 5.09 -14.43
C LYS A 32 13.75 5.19 -13.60
N ALA A 33 14.90 4.74 -14.13
CA ALA A 33 16.17 4.69 -13.41
C ALA A 33 16.59 6.03 -12.77
N LYS A 34 16.46 7.15 -13.51
CA LYS A 34 16.79 8.49 -12.97
C LYS A 34 15.89 8.88 -11.81
N LEU A 35 14.60 8.55 -11.91
CA LEU A 35 13.60 8.86 -10.88
C LEU A 35 13.81 8.01 -9.63
N ALA A 36 14.09 6.72 -9.79
CA ALA A 36 14.47 5.81 -8.69
C ALA A 36 15.79 6.25 -8.02
N GLY A 37 16.82 6.58 -8.81
CA GLY A 37 18.10 7.06 -8.27
C GLY A 37 17.99 8.38 -7.50
N SER A 38 17.00 9.23 -7.84
CA SER A 38 16.71 10.45 -7.08
C SER A 38 15.99 10.20 -5.75
N ARG A 39 15.52 8.98 -5.48
CA ARG A 39 14.72 8.57 -4.30
C ARG A 39 13.42 9.35 -4.09
N ARG A 40 12.97 10.13 -5.08
CA ARG A 40 11.75 10.96 -5.00
C ARG A 40 10.55 10.36 -5.70
N TRP A 41 10.74 9.26 -6.43
CA TRP A 41 9.66 8.64 -7.16
C TRP A 41 8.79 7.82 -6.22
N ASN A 42 7.48 8.03 -6.23
CA ASN A 42 6.53 7.14 -5.57
C ASN A 42 6.04 6.08 -6.59
N PRO A 43 6.58 4.84 -6.59
CA PRO A 43 6.18 3.80 -7.54
C PRO A 43 4.77 3.29 -7.22
N SER A 44 4.02 2.92 -8.26
CA SER A 44 2.76 2.20 -8.04
C SER A 44 3.02 0.81 -7.47
N LEU A 45 1.99 0.18 -6.87
CA LEU A 45 2.06 -1.18 -6.36
C LEU A 45 2.60 -2.19 -7.40
N THR A 46 2.20 -2.04 -8.67
CA THR A 46 2.71 -2.87 -9.76
C THR A 46 4.23 -2.78 -9.90
N TYR A 47 4.80 -1.58 -9.79
CA TYR A 47 6.24 -1.40 -9.83
C TYR A 47 6.93 -1.95 -8.58
N ILE A 48 6.32 -1.78 -7.40
CA ILE A 48 6.84 -2.36 -6.15
C ILE A 48 6.94 -3.88 -6.27
N LEU A 49 5.88 -4.55 -6.74
CA LEU A 49 5.87 -6.00 -6.97
C LEU A 49 6.92 -6.45 -8.01
N GLN A 50 7.12 -5.68 -9.08
CA GLN A 50 8.14 -5.97 -10.08
C GLN A 50 9.56 -5.83 -9.51
N ILE A 51 9.81 -4.79 -8.70
CA ILE A 51 11.08 -4.56 -8.02
C ILE A 51 11.36 -5.71 -7.05
N GLN A 52 10.37 -6.11 -6.25
CA GLN A 52 10.46 -7.26 -5.35
C GLN A 52 10.83 -8.54 -6.07
N LYS A 53 10.14 -8.84 -7.18
CA LYS A 53 10.43 -10.02 -8.00
C LYS A 53 11.84 -9.99 -8.59
N ARG A 54 12.32 -8.83 -9.05
CA ARG A 54 13.67 -8.66 -9.63
C ARG A 54 14.77 -8.77 -8.57
N LEU A 55 14.50 -8.29 -7.36
CA LEU A 55 15.43 -8.34 -6.25
C LEU A 55 15.31 -9.63 -5.45
N ASP A 56 14.32 -10.48 -5.73
CA ASP A 56 14.01 -11.70 -4.99
C ASP A 56 13.85 -11.42 -3.48
N ILE A 57 13.00 -10.44 -3.16
CA ILE A 57 12.74 -9.97 -1.80
C ILE A 57 11.25 -9.78 -1.55
N ASP A 58 10.81 -10.10 -0.34
CA ASP A 58 9.46 -9.82 0.13
C ASP A 58 9.46 -8.64 1.11
N ILE A 59 9.31 -7.44 0.56
CA ILE A 59 9.24 -6.19 1.32
C ILE A 59 7.80 -5.93 1.79
N LEU A 60 6.78 -6.55 1.17
CA LEU A 60 5.38 -6.34 1.57
C LEU A 60 5.13 -6.87 2.98
N ASN A 61 5.77 -7.96 3.39
CA ASN A 61 5.76 -8.40 4.79
C ASN A 61 6.39 -7.40 5.77
N THR A 62 7.21 -6.46 5.27
CA THR A 62 7.87 -5.40 6.06
C THR A 62 7.15 -4.04 5.97
N ILE A 63 6.44 -3.78 4.86
CA ILE A 63 5.63 -2.57 4.63
C ILE A 63 4.22 -2.71 5.27
N ALA A 64 3.72 -3.94 5.41
CA ALA A 64 2.39 -4.23 5.98
C ALA A 64 2.20 -3.77 7.43
N TYR A 65 3.28 -3.52 8.19
CA TYR A 65 3.14 -3.08 9.57
C TYR A 65 2.90 -1.57 9.71
N GLU A 66 3.21 -0.74 8.70
CA GLU A 66 3.06 0.72 8.80
C GLU A 66 2.11 1.36 7.78
N LEU A 67 1.75 0.67 6.68
CA LEU A 67 0.58 1.09 5.89
C LEU A 67 -0.72 0.96 6.71
N SER A 68 -0.75 0.09 7.74
CA SER A 68 -1.86 0.03 8.68
C SER A 68 -1.86 1.13 9.75
N GLU A 69 -0.74 1.81 10.01
CA GLU A 69 -0.69 2.94 10.97
C GLU A 69 -0.69 4.31 10.27
N SER A 70 -0.22 4.43 9.02
CA SER A 70 -0.14 5.71 8.31
C SER A 70 -1.41 6.11 7.55
N GLU A 71 -2.49 5.33 7.61
CA GLU A 71 -3.83 5.76 7.20
C GLU A 71 -4.56 6.60 8.26
N GLN A 72 -3.93 7.00 9.37
CA GLN A 72 -4.60 7.76 10.43
C GLN A 72 -3.93 9.08 10.80
N ILE A 73 -3.90 10.02 9.86
CA ILE A 73 -4.18 11.42 10.21
C ILE A 73 -5.16 12.00 9.18
N LEU A 74 -6.29 11.33 8.98
CA LEU A 74 -7.51 12.08 8.68
C LEU A 74 -8.18 12.33 10.03
N ASN A 75 -8.55 13.58 10.30
CA ASN A 75 -9.56 13.94 11.30
C ASN A 75 -10.86 13.22 10.92
N LYS A 76 -10.95 11.95 11.26
CA LYS A 76 -12.09 11.10 10.98
C LYS A 76 -12.52 10.54 12.31
N ASP A 77 -13.76 10.88 12.63
CA ASP A 77 -14.56 10.43 13.74
C ASP A 77 -14.08 9.06 14.27
N PRO A 78 -13.84 8.88 15.58
CA PRO A 78 -13.28 7.65 16.14
C PRO A 78 -14.08 6.37 15.81
N GLU A 79 -15.31 6.52 15.31
CA GLU A 79 -16.13 5.42 14.82
C GLU A 79 -15.85 5.00 13.37
N THR A 80 -15.10 5.79 12.60
CA THR A 80 -14.80 5.55 11.17
C THR A 80 -14.12 4.20 10.92
N PRO A 81 -13.09 3.78 11.71
CA PRO A 81 -12.48 2.47 11.51
C PRO A 81 -13.46 1.31 11.76
N ASN A 82 -14.38 1.46 12.70
CA ASN A 82 -15.40 0.45 13.01
C ASN A 82 -16.47 0.38 11.91
N LYS A 83 -16.92 1.54 11.42
CA LYS A 83 -17.86 1.66 10.31
C LYS A 83 -17.29 1.10 9.00
N MET A 84 -16.00 1.32 8.73
CA MET A 84 -15.30 0.76 7.56
C MET A 84 -15.15 -0.76 7.65
N LYS A 85 -14.87 -1.31 8.84
CA LYS A 85 -14.83 -2.76 9.08
C LYS A 85 -16.19 -3.43 8.85
N LEU A 86 -17.28 -2.80 9.27
CA LEU A 86 -18.64 -3.31 9.03
C LEU A 86 -18.98 -3.37 7.54
N ILE A 87 -18.65 -2.31 6.78
CA ILE A 87 -18.80 -2.30 5.33
C ILE A 87 -18.01 -3.44 4.69
N HIS A 88 -16.77 -3.65 5.12
CA HIS A 88 -15.92 -4.71 4.58
C HIS A 88 -16.48 -6.12 4.84
N GLN A 89 -17.05 -6.36 6.03
CA GLN A 89 -17.70 -7.63 6.35
C GLN A 89 -18.94 -7.87 5.50
N TRP A 90 -19.72 -6.83 5.21
CA TRP A 90 -20.89 -6.94 4.36
C TRP A 90 -20.51 -7.19 2.90
N ILE A 91 -19.52 -6.47 2.37
CA ILE A 91 -19.03 -6.65 0.99
C ILE A 91 -18.39 -8.03 0.77
N GLN A 92 -17.86 -8.65 1.82
CA GLN A 92 -17.30 -10.01 1.75
C GLN A 92 -18.36 -11.13 1.82
N SER A 93 -19.63 -10.80 2.06
CA SER A 93 -20.71 -11.78 1.99
C SER A 93 -21.11 -12.01 0.54
N ASP A 94 -21.21 -13.28 0.11
CA ASP A 94 -21.31 -13.69 -1.31
C ASP A 94 -22.48 -13.09 -2.11
N ASN A 95 -23.48 -12.48 -1.47
CA ASN A 95 -24.67 -11.91 -2.14
C ASN A 95 -24.96 -10.43 -1.77
N TRP A 96 -23.96 -9.69 -1.29
CA TRP A 96 -24.19 -8.34 -0.74
C TRP A 96 -24.70 -7.31 -1.76
N MET A 97 -24.41 -7.49 -3.05
CA MET A 97 -24.90 -6.63 -4.14
C MET A 97 -26.32 -6.99 -4.60
N GLU A 98 -26.82 -8.15 -4.20
CA GLU A 98 -28.16 -8.63 -4.55
C GLU A 98 -29.18 -8.29 -3.46
N ASP A 99 -28.71 -8.02 -2.25
CA ASP A 99 -29.53 -7.61 -1.12
C ASP A 99 -29.60 -6.08 -1.04
N GLU A 100 -30.69 -5.50 -1.54
CA GLU A 100 -30.91 -4.05 -1.58
C GLU A 100 -30.88 -3.40 -0.18
N GLU A 101 -31.19 -4.14 0.89
CA GLU A 101 -31.07 -3.62 2.26
C GLU A 101 -29.60 -3.51 2.69
N ILE A 102 -28.77 -4.49 2.34
CA ILE A 102 -27.34 -4.48 2.64
C ILE A 102 -26.65 -3.36 1.85
N VAL A 103 -26.98 -3.19 0.57
CA VAL A 103 -26.45 -2.11 -0.27
C VAL A 103 -26.79 -0.74 0.31
N LYS A 104 -28.04 -0.52 0.74
CA LYS A 104 -28.44 0.76 1.37
C LYS A 104 -27.68 1.03 2.67
N LYS A 105 -27.55 0.02 3.54
CA LYS A 105 -26.81 0.15 4.82
C LYS A 105 -25.33 0.46 4.58
N VAL A 106 -24.69 -0.19 3.60
CA VAL A 106 -23.31 0.12 3.19
C VAL A 106 -23.19 1.57 2.71
N GLN A 107 -24.12 2.03 1.87
CA GLN A 107 -24.09 3.39 1.33
C GLN A 107 -24.35 4.47 2.40
N GLU A 108 -25.27 4.23 3.33
CA GLU A 108 -25.54 5.16 4.44
C GLU A 108 -24.33 5.30 5.36
N ILE A 109 -23.69 4.18 5.73
CA ILE A 109 -22.49 4.21 6.55
C ILE A 109 -21.34 4.88 5.79
N ALA A 110 -21.16 4.59 4.50
CA ALA A 110 -20.13 5.22 3.68
C ALA A 110 -20.32 6.75 3.58
N LYS A 111 -21.56 7.25 3.52
CA LYS A 111 -21.85 8.69 3.55
C LYS A 111 -21.47 9.37 4.86
N THR A 112 -21.51 8.65 5.99
CA THR A 112 -21.08 9.20 7.29
C THR A 112 -19.56 9.23 7.47
N ILE A 113 -18.80 8.61 6.55
CA ILE A 113 -17.34 8.53 6.55
C ILE A 113 -16.69 9.61 5.63
N LEU A 114 -17.46 10.22 4.74
CA LEU A 114 -17.02 11.28 3.81
C LEU A 114 -17.15 12.67 4.46
#